data_AF-A0A6M0C0M5-F1
#
_entry.id   AF-A0A6M0C0M5-F1
#
_cell.length_a   1.000
_cell.length_b   1.000
_cell.length_c   1.000
_cell.angle_alpha   90.00
_cell.angle_beta   90.00
_cell.angle_gamma   90.00
#
_symmetry.space_group_name_H-M   'P 1'
#
loop_
_entity.id
_entity.type
_entity.pdbx_description
1 polymer ?
#
loop_
_entity_poly.entity_id
_entity_poly.type
_entity_poly.pdbx_seq_one_letter_code
_entity_poly.pdbx_strand_id
1 'polypeptide(L)'
;LDLLPALYESIMIPPAVQREFGVILPWLEVAPPTSSGIVIALKMLVDEGEAEAIALARESSNLLILDDRDARRVARQIGVSFMGTVGMLIKAKQAGVISSLKPLLDALEVNEFYLSEGLKLEALRLAGEIS
;
A
#
# COMPACT_ATOMS: atom_id res chain seq x y z
N LEU A 1 8.40 -6.91 -8.73
CA LEU A 1 7.00 -7.30 -8.44
C LEU A 1 6.90 -8.36 -7.34
N ASP A 2 8.00 -9.00 -6.93
CA ASP A 2 7.94 -10.18 -6.05
C ASP A 2 7.98 -9.88 -4.54
N LEU A 3 7.95 -8.59 -4.16
CA LEU A 3 8.02 -8.19 -2.76
C LEU A 3 6.75 -8.54 -1.98
N LEU A 4 5.57 -8.29 -2.57
CA LEU A 4 4.30 -8.56 -1.93
C LEU A 4 4.12 -10.06 -1.61
N PRO A 5 4.26 -10.99 -2.58
CA PRO A 5 4.08 -12.42 -2.31
C PRO A 5 5.19 -12.99 -1.40
N ALA A 6 6.34 -12.33 -1.28
CA ALA A 6 7.38 -12.71 -0.32
C ALA A 6 7.07 -12.25 1.12
N LEU A 7 6.16 -11.27 1.30
CA LEU A 7 5.85 -10.64 2.58
C LEU A 7 4.49 -11.01 3.16
N TYR A 8 3.57 -11.46 2.30
CA TYR A 8 2.18 -11.71 2.66
C TYR A 8 1.69 -13.01 2.01
N GLU A 9 0.93 -13.78 2.78
CA GLU A 9 0.36 -15.06 2.31
C GLU A 9 -0.79 -14.88 1.33
N SER A 10 -1.58 -13.81 1.51
CA SER A 10 -2.69 -13.45 0.64
C SER A 10 -2.65 -11.95 0.33
N ILE A 11 -2.87 -11.62 -0.94
CA ILE A 11 -2.90 -10.26 -1.44
C ILE A 11 -4.16 -10.11 -2.26
N MET A 12 -4.96 -9.11 -1.90
CA MET A 12 -6.24 -8.84 -2.54
C MET A 12 -6.24 -7.46 -3.17
N ILE A 13 -6.96 -7.32 -4.28
CA ILE A 13 -7.30 -6.04 -4.88
C ILE A 13 -8.80 -5.97 -5.18
N PRO A 14 -9.39 -4.76 -5.14
CA PRO A 14 -10.76 -4.60 -5.55
C PRO A 14 -10.93 -4.64 -7.08
N PRO A 15 -12.15 -4.89 -7.59
CA PRO A 15 -12.44 -4.92 -9.02
C PRO A 15 -12.05 -3.65 -9.77
N ALA A 16 -12.20 -2.46 -9.17
CA ALA A 16 -11.77 -1.21 -9.80
C ALA A 16 -10.27 -1.18 -10.08
N VAL A 17 -9.44 -1.58 -9.11
CA VAL A 17 -7.98 -1.69 -9.29
C VAL A 17 -7.62 -2.75 -10.33
N GLN A 18 -8.32 -3.90 -10.36
CA GLN A 18 -8.07 -4.93 -11.38
C GLN A 18 -8.34 -4.43 -12.80
N ARG A 19 -9.39 -3.61 -12.99
CA ARG A 19 -9.74 -3.03 -14.29
C ARG A 19 -8.67 -2.07 -14.81
N GLU A 20 -8.08 -1.28 -13.91
CA GLU A 20 -7.01 -0.34 -14.26
C GLU A 20 -5.67 -1.05 -14.49
N PHE A 21 -5.31 -1.99 -13.61
CA PHE A 21 -4.03 -2.69 -13.68
C PHE A 21 -3.97 -3.65 -14.86
N GLY A 22 -5.08 -4.32 -15.19
CA GLY A 22 -5.22 -5.16 -16.40
C GLY A 22 -4.33 -6.42 -16.44
N VAL A 23 -3.52 -6.67 -15.42
CA VAL A 23 -2.66 -7.86 -15.32
C VAL A 23 -3.28 -8.85 -14.34
N ILE A 24 -3.25 -10.13 -14.72
CA ILE A 24 -3.65 -11.25 -13.87
C ILE A 24 -2.38 -11.88 -13.31
N LEU A 25 -2.24 -11.87 -11.98
CA LEU A 25 -1.12 -12.47 -11.28
C LEU A 25 -1.62 -13.62 -10.41
N PRO A 26 -0.94 -14.78 -10.37
CA PRO A 26 -1.44 -15.97 -9.69
C PRO A 26 -1.56 -15.81 -8.17
N TRP A 27 -0.80 -14.87 -7.59
CA TRP A 27 -0.80 -14.55 -6.16
C TRP A 27 -1.76 -13.41 -5.79
N LEU A 28 -2.47 -12.85 -6.78
CA LEU A 28 -3.34 -11.68 -6.60
C LEU A 28 -4.80 -12.10 -6.71
N GLU A 29 -5.54 -11.95 -5.63
CA GLU A 29 -6.97 -12.25 -5.56
C GLU A 29 -7.80 -10.99 -5.82
N VAL A 30 -8.86 -11.12 -6.62
CA VAL A 30 -9.81 -10.04 -6.85
C VAL A 30 -11.02 -10.24 -5.96
N ALA A 31 -11.24 -9.32 -5.02
CA ALA A 31 -12.33 -9.40 -4.05
C ALA A 31 -13.13 -8.08 -4.02
N PRO A 32 -14.45 -8.10 -4.30
CA PRO A 32 -15.26 -6.90 -4.20
C PRO A 32 -15.61 -6.56 -2.74
N PRO A 33 -15.66 -5.28 -2.36
CA PRO A 33 -16.28 -4.89 -1.10
C PRO A 33 -17.78 -5.21 -1.12
N THR A 34 -18.32 -5.62 0.02
CA THR A 34 -19.73 -6.02 0.17
C THR A 34 -20.65 -4.82 0.39
N SER A 35 -20.16 -3.75 1.00
CA SER A 35 -20.95 -2.56 1.31
C SER A 35 -20.88 -1.49 0.23
N SER A 36 -21.83 -1.56 -0.70
CA SER A 36 -22.00 -0.55 -1.76
C SER A 36 -22.21 0.87 -1.20
N GLY A 37 -22.90 1.01 -0.07
CA GLY A 37 -23.13 2.30 0.58
C GLY A 37 -21.84 2.95 1.09
N ILE A 38 -20.91 2.17 1.65
CA ILE A 38 -19.59 2.66 2.08
C ILE A 38 -18.78 3.10 0.85
N VAL A 39 -18.75 2.28 -0.20
CA VAL A 39 -18.03 2.61 -1.44
C VAL A 39 -18.54 3.92 -2.04
N ILE A 40 -19.87 4.09 -2.16
CA ILE A 40 -20.48 5.32 -2.70
C ILE A 40 -20.06 6.56 -1.88
N ALA A 41 -20.06 6.45 -0.55
CA ALA A 41 -19.66 7.57 0.31
C ALA A 41 -18.16 7.89 0.17
N LEU A 42 -17.31 6.87 0.10
CA LEU A 42 -15.85 7.04 -0.05
C LEU A 42 -15.46 7.62 -1.41
N LYS A 43 -16.18 7.27 -2.49
CA LYS A 43 -15.98 7.83 -3.83
C LYS A 43 -16.19 9.35 -3.93
N MET A 44 -16.78 9.98 -2.90
CA MET A 44 -16.86 11.45 -2.82
C MET A 44 -15.55 12.10 -2.34
N LEU A 45 -14.62 11.30 -1.82
CA LEU A 45 -13.39 11.75 -1.16
C LEU A 45 -12.12 11.26 -1.85
N VAL A 46 -12.19 10.10 -2.49
CA VAL A 46 -11.09 9.42 -3.19
C VAL A 46 -11.59 8.80 -4.49
N ASP A 47 -10.69 8.31 -5.34
CA ASP A 47 -11.07 7.61 -6.57
C ASP A 47 -11.77 6.27 -6.30
N GLU A 48 -12.26 5.64 -7.37
CA GLU A 48 -13.02 4.39 -7.28
C GLU A 48 -12.19 3.22 -6.76
N GLY A 49 -10.92 3.11 -7.20
CA GLY A 49 -10.02 2.05 -6.76
C GLY A 49 -9.74 2.15 -5.26
N GLU A 50 -9.41 3.35 -4.80
CA GLU A 50 -9.13 3.63 -3.39
C GLU A 50 -10.37 3.47 -2.51
N ALA A 51 -11.53 3.93 -2.98
CA ALA A 51 -12.79 3.75 -2.25
C ALA A 51 -13.12 2.28 -2.04
N GLU A 52 -13.00 1.44 -3.08
CA GLU A 52 -13.24 0.01 -2.97
C GLU A 52 -12.20 -0.67 -2.08
N ALA A 53 -10.92 -0.30 -2.18
CA ALA A 53 -9.84 -0.88 -1.39
C ALA A 53 -10.00 -0.57 0.11
N ILE A 54 -10.33 0.68 0.45
CA ILE A 54 -10.61 1.10 1.82
C ILE A 54 -11.84 0.38 2.38
N ALA A 55 -12.91 0.25 1.60
CA ALA A 55 -14.11 -0.48 2.01
C ALA A 55 -13.79 -1.97 2.28
N LEU A 56 -13.07 -2.62 1.36
CA LEU A 56 -12.68 -4.03 1.47
C LEU A 56 -11.76 -4.27 2.68
N ALA A 57 -10.77 -3.41 2.90
CA ALA A 57 -9.87 -3.52 4.05
C ALA A 57 -10.61 -3.33 5.37
N ARG A 58 -11.61 -2.43 5.42
CA ARG A 58 -12.46 -2.25 6.60
C ARG A 58 -13.29 -3.49 6.91
N GLU A 59 -13.86 -4.12 5.90
CA GLU A 59 -14.70 -5.31 6.07
C GLU A 59 -13.87 -6.54 6.50
N SER A 60 -12.68 -6.70 5.92
CA SER A 60 -11.80 -7.83 6.19
C SER A 60 -10.82 -7.62 7.36
N SER A 61 -10.76 -6.40 7.92
CA SER A 61 -9.78 -6.00 8.95
C SER A 61 -8.32 -6.24 8.54
N ASN A 62 -8.05 -6.24 7.24
CA ASN A 62 -6.71 -6.47 6.70
C ASN A 62 -5.89 -5.18 6.62
N LEU A 63 -4.56 -5.34 6.55
CA LEU A 63 -3.65 -4.24 6.27
C LEU A 63 -3.84 -3.74 4.84
N LEU A 64 -4.21 -2.48 4.68
CA LEU A 64 -4.33 -1.85 3.38
C LEU A 64 -2.99 -1.25 2.92
N ILE A 65 -2.66 -1.36 1.64
CA ILE A 65 -1.50 -0.67 1.07
C ILE A 65 -1.99 0.57 0.33
N LEU A 66 -1.52 1.75 0.74
CA LEU A 66 -1.93 3.05 0.19
C LEU A 66 -0.74 3.96 -0.08
N ASP A 67 -0.69 4.57 -1.26
CA ASP A 67 0.27 5.63 -1.56
C ASP A 67 -0.35 7.01 -1.75
N ASP A 68 -1.66 7.08 -1.98
CA ASP A 68 -2.36 8.37 -2.05
C ASP A 68 -2.55 9.02 -0.67
N ARG A 69 -2.33 10.34 -0.61
CA ARG A 69 -2.40 11.11 0.65
C ARG A 69 -3.83 11.25 1.17
N ASP A 70 -4.80 11.46 0.28
CA ASP A 70 -6.20 11.61 0.65
C ASP A 70 -6.79 10.25 1.05
N ALA A 71 -6.45 9.18 0.35
CA ALA A 71 -6.78 7.80 0.75
C ALA A 71 -6.26 7.47 2.16
N ARG A 72 -5.00 7.78 2.47
CA ARG A 72 -4.44 7.59 3.82
C ARG A 72 -5.19 8.39 4.89
N ARG A 73 -5.58 9.63 4.57
CA ARG A 73 -6.37 10.46 5.48
C ARG A 73 -7.73 9.83 5.76
N VAL A 74 -8.44 9.39 4.72
CA VAL A 74 -9.75 8.76 4.82
C VAL A 74 -9.68 7.44 5.58
N ALA A 75 -8.73 6.55 5.22
CA ALA A 75 -8.50 5.29 5.92
C ALA A 75 -8.27 5.49 7.42
N ARG A 76 -7.45 6.47 7.80
CA ARG A 76 -7.23 6.84 9.21
C ARG A 76 -8.52 7.29 9.90
N GLN A 77 -9.32 8.13 9.26
CA GLN A 77 -10.56 8.67 9.83
C GLN A 77 -11.59 7.58 10.14
N ILE A 78 -11.61 6.50 9.35
CA ILE A 78 -12.54 5.39 9.53
C ILE A 78 -11.94 4.17 10.24
N GLY A 79 -10.72 4.29 10.76
CA GLY A 79 -10.08 3.25 11.58
C GLY A 79 -9.48 2.06 10.80
N VAL A 80 -9.17 2.24 9.51
CA VAL A 80 -8.51 1.21 8.69
C VAL A 80 -7.00 1.30 8.89
N SER A 81 -6.37 0.16 9.21
CA SER A 81 -4.91 0.06 9.27
C SER A 81 -4.33 0.05 7.86
N PHE A 82 -3.31 0.87 7.63
CA PHE A 82 -2.65 0.94 6.33
C PHE A 82 -1.13 1.06 6.43
N MET A 83 -0.46 0.72 5.33
CA MET A 83 0.97 0.86 5.11
C MET A 83 1.21 1.52 3.75
N GLY A 84 2.26 2.36 3.66
CA GLY A 84 2.71 2.91 2.39
C GLY A 84 3.88 2.14 1.78
N THR A 85 4.26 2.49 0.54
CA THR A 85 5.37 1.85 -0.16
C THR A 85 6.68 1.87 0.63
N VAL A 86 7.04 2.98 1.28
CA VAL A 86 8.25 3.05 2.12
C VAL A 86 8.19 2.05 3.28
N GLY A 87 7.03 1.95 3.95
CA GLY A 87 6.82 0.98 5.03
C GLY A 87 6.94 -0.47 4.54
N MET A 88 6.46 -0.75 3.33
CA MET A 88 6.59 -2.04 2.69
C MET A 88 8.06 -2.39 2.41
N LEU A 89 8.85 -1.42 1.90
CA LEU A 89 10.28 -1.63 1.64
C LEU A 89 11.08 -1.84 2.93
N ILE A 90 10.77 -1.10 4.00
CA ILE A 90 11.37 -1.33 5.32
C ILE A 90 11.06 -2.77 5.79
N LYS A 91 9.80 -3.21 5.66
CA LYS A 91 9.41 -4.57 6.03
C LYS A 91 10.13 -5.63 5.19
N ALA A 92 10.29 -5.40 3.89
CA ALA A 92 11.07 -6.27 3.00
C ALA A 92 12.52 -6.39 3.47
N LYS A 93 13.14 -5.28 3.89
CA LYS A 93 14.51 -5.27 4.40
C LYS A 93 14.63 -6.02 5.73
N GLN A 94 13.70 -5.78 6.65
CA GLN A 94 13.67 -6.48 7.95
C GLN A 94 13.42 -7.98 7.81
N ALA A 95 12.62 -8.39 6.81
CA ALA A 95 12.38 -9.78 6.48
C ALA A 95 13.52 -10.44 5.67
N GLY A 96 14.57 -9.70 5.32
CA GLY A 96 15.69 -10.21 4.52
C GLY A 96 15.36 -10.45 3.04
N VAL A 97 14.19 -10.02 2.56
CA VAL A 97 13.76 -10.14 1.15
C VAL A 97 14.62 -9.24 0.26
N ILE A 98 15.05 -8.09 0.78
CA ILE A 98 15.99 -7.19 0.10
C ILE A 98 17.26 -6.99 0.94
N SER A 99 18.39 -6.87 0.26
CA SER A 99 19.70 -6.68 0.89
C SER A 99 19.96 -5.24 1.30
N SER A 100 19.34 -4.25 0.64
CA SER A 100 19.46 -2.84 1.02
C SER A 100 18.22 -2.02 0.65
N LEU A 101 17.88 -1.06 1.52
CA LEU A 101 16.77 -0.12 1.35
C LEU A 101 17.18 1.13 0.58
N LYS A 102 18.37 1.70 0.86
CA LYS A 102 18.81 2.97 0.25
C LYS A 102 18.67 3.03 -1.28
N PRO A 103 19.12 2.03 -2.07
CA PRO A 103 19.01 2.09 -3.54
C PRO A 103 17.55 2.14 -4.03
N LEU A 104 16.63 1.54 -3.28
CA LEU A 104 15.21 1.53 -3.62
C LEU A 104 14.55 2.87 -3.28
N LEU A 105 14.94 3.51 -2.17
CA LEU A 105 14.48 4.87 -1.86
C LEU A 105 14.97 5.87 -2.90
N ASP A 106 16.23 5.78 -3.31
CA ASP A 106 16.80 6.63 -4.36
C ASP A 106 16.08 6.40 -5.71
N ALA A 107 15.72 5.15 -6.03
CA ALA A 107 14.95 4.84 -7.23
C ALA A 107 13.51 5.41 -7.19
N LEU A 108 12.87 5.46 -6.01
CA LEU A 108 11.55 6.07 -5.85
C LEU A 108 11.59 7.58 -6.14
N GLU A 109 12.60 8.28 -5.64
CA GLU A 109 12.78 9.73 -5.88
C GLU A 109 12.96 10.06 -7.36
N VAL A 110 13.67 9.20 -8.11
CA VAL A 110 13.83 9.35 -9.57
C VAL A 110 12.50 9.21 -10.31
N ASN A 111 11.54 8.44 -9.77
CA ASN A 111 10.22 8.22 -10.37
C ASN A 111 9.15 9.18 -9.80
N GLU A 112 9.56 10.40 -9.45
CA GLU A 112 8.67 11.47 -8.92
C GLU A 112 7.96 11.14 -7.60
N PHE A 113 8.40 10.10 -6.88
CA PHE A 113 7.90 9.82 -5.54
C PHE A 113 8.58 10.75 -4.53
N TYR A 114 7.88 11.79 -4.08
CA TYR A 114 8.45 12.76 -3.15
C TYR A 114 8.63 12.18 -1.74
N LEU A 115 9.89 11.97 -1.34
CA LEU A 115 10.29 11.63 0.01
C LEU A 115 10.91 12.85 0.67
N SER A 116 10.42 13.23 1.85
CA SER A 116 11.15 14.21 2.64
C SER A 116 12.43 13.58 3.18
N GLU A 117 13.50 14.37 3.30
CA GLU A 117 14.77 13.92 3.89
C GLU A 117 14.56 13.27 5.27
N GLY A 118 13.65 13.83 6.08
CA GLY A 118 13.30 13.24 7.38
C GLY A 118 12.69 11.84 7.27
N LEU A 119 11.79 11.62 6.31
CA LEU A 119 11.19 10.30 6.08
C LEU A 119 12.23 9.31 5.55
N LYS A 120 13.13 9.76 4.67
CA LYS A 120 14.22 8.94 4.12
C LYS A 120 15.18 8.48 5.22
N LEU A 121 15.65 9.40 6.06
CA LEU A 121 16.53 9.09 7.18
C LEU A 121 15.86 8.15 8.19
N GLU A 122 14.61 8.42 8.54
CA GLU A 122 13.87 7.54 9.45
C GLU A 122 13.68 6.14 8.86
N ALA A 123 13.40 6.04 7.56
CA ALA A 123 13.29 4.75 6.88
C ALA A 123 14.60 3.96 6.92
N LEU A 124 15.74 4.61 6.64
CA LEU A 124 17.07 4.00 6.72
C LEU A 124 17.42 3.55 8.15
N ARG A 125 17.04 4.35 9.15
CA ARG A 125 17.23 4.02 10.57
C ARG A 125 16.41 2.79 10.96
N LEU A 126 15.13 2.74 10.59
CA LEU A 126 14.24 1.59 10.83
C LEU A 126 14.69 0.32 10.08
N ALA A 127 15.38 0.49 8.96
CA ALA A 127 16.00 -0.59 8.19
C ALA A 127 17.37 -1.05 8.73
N GLY A 128 17.93 -0.37 9.74
CA GLY A 128 19.23 -0.66 10.31
C GLY A 128 20.41 -0.31 9.40
N GLU A 129 20.22 0.58 8.43
CA GLU A 129 21.30 1.01 7.51
C GLU A 129 22.09 2.20 8.03
N ILE A 130 21.52 2.96 8.97
CA ILE A 130 22.17 4.08 9.66
C ILE A 130 21.77 4.08 11.14
N SER A 131 22.60 4.70 11.99
CA SER A 131 22.41 4.82 13.44
C SER A 131 21.76 6.14 13.84
#